data_AF-A0A087V067-F1
#
_entry.id   AF-A0A087V067-F1
#
_cell.length_a   1.000
_cell.length_b   1.000
_cell.length_c   1.000
_cell.angle_alpha   90.00
_cell.angle_beta   90.00
_cell.angle_gamma   90.00
#
_symmetry.space_group_name_H-M   'P 1'
#
loop_
_entity.id
_entity.type
_entity.pdbx_description
1 polymer ?
#
loop_
_entity_poly.entity_id
_entity_poly.type
_entity_poly.pdbx_seq_one_letter_code
_entity_poly.pdbx_strand_id
1 'polypeptide(L)'
;MPDVRLVRYFPSLPPKKYLGKNSLVGQMKKDHPIGLQSDTAIHLVSQASIDDLNSRLDEDNKVSVLNFRPNILVEECGAFDEDSWKYMKFEN
;
A
#
# COMPACT_ATOMS: atom_id res chain seq x y z
N MET A 1 21.24 -5.22 -18.17
CA MET A 1 21.74 -5.51 -16.81
C MET A 1 21.91 -7.02 -16.68
N PRO A 2 23.12 -7.57 -16.91
CA PRO A 2 23.31 -9.02 -16.97
C PRO A 2 23.12 -9.78 -15.64
N ASP A 3 23.04 -9.10 -14.50
CA ASP A 3 23.06 -9.76 -13.17
C ASP A 3 21.75 -9.69 -12.38
N VAL A 4 20.63 -9.30 -13.00
CA VAL A 4 19.32 -9.28 -12.34
C VAL A 4 18.59 -10.59 -12.57
N ARG A 5 18.12 -11.23 -11.50
CA ARG A 5 17.31 -12.46 -11.55
C ARG A 5 15.91 -12.18 -11.03
N LEU A 6 14.91 -12.69 -11.76
CA LEU A 6 13.55 -12.76 -11.25
C LEU A 6 13.47 -13.88 -10.21
N VAL A 7 13.00 -13.55 -9.01
CA VAL A 7 12.82 -14.50 -7.91
C VAL A 7 11.37 -14.49 -7.44
N ARG A 8 10.92 -15.60 -6.89
CA ARG A 8 9.57 -15.76 -6.33
C ARG A 8 9.68 -16.16 -4.86
N TYR A 9 8.85 -15.54 -4.03
CA TYR A 9 8.66 -15.98 -2.65
C TYR A 9 7.74 -17.21 -2.58
N PHE A 10 8.09 -18.18 -1.74
CA PHE A 10 7.28 -19.38 -1.47
C PHE A 10 6.87 -19.39 0.01
N PRO A 11 5.59 -19.69 0.34
CA PRO A 11 5.13 -19.72 1.73
C PRO A 11 5.83 -20.73 2.65
N SER A 12 6.51 -21.73 2.08
CA SER A 12 7.35 -22.68 2.83
C SER A 12 8.67 -22.08 3.32
N LEU A 13 9.07 -20.92 2.80
CA LEU A 13 10.27 -20.21 3.22
C LEU A 13 9.96 -19.24 4.37
N PRO A 14 10.97 -18.87 5.19
CA PRO A 14 10.78 -17.87 6.23
C PRO A 14 10.31 -16.54 5.62
N PRO A 15 9.29 -15.89 6.23
CA PRO A 15 8.78 -14.62 5.74
C PRO A 15 9.78 -13.48 5.98
N LYS A 16 9.59 -12.36 5.26
CA LYS A 16 10.40 -11.16 5.46
C LYS A 16 10.29 -10.71 6.92
N LYS A 17 11.43 -10.56 7.60
CA LYS A 17 11.46 -9.94 8.92
C LYS A 17 11.20 -8.45 8.74
N TYR A 18 10.32 -7.88 9.55
CA TYR A 18 10.18 -6.43 9.64
C TYR A 18 11.48 -5.85 10.20
N LEU A 19 12.27 -5.21 9.34
CA LEU A 19 13.56 -4.61 9.67
C LEU A 19 13.36 -3.09 9.70
N GLY A 20 13.48 -2.47 10.88
CA GLY A 20 13.47 -1.01 11.00
C GLY A 20 12.84 -0.50 12.30
N LYS A 21 13.13 0.77 12.62
CA LYS A 21 12.42 1.54 13.66
C LYS A 21 11.20 2.24 13.06
N ASN A 22 10.43 1.58 12.20
CA ASN A 22 9.19 2.18 11.70
C ASN A 22 8.16 2.16 12.85
N SER A 23 7.47 3.28 13.10
CA SER A 23 6.51 3.43 14.21
C SER A 23 5.37 2.40 14.12
N LEU A 24 5.11 1.90 12.91
CA LEU A 24 4.09 0.91 12.61
C LEU A 24 4.52 -0.52 12.95
N VAL A 25 5.82 -0.81 13.15
CA VAL A 25 6.32 -2.18 13.43
C VAL A 25 5.65 -2.79 14.67
N GLY A 26 5.33 -1.98 15.68
CA GLY A 26 4.60 -2.44 16.87
C GLY A 26 3.16 -2.88 16.59
N GLN A 27 2.55 -2.36 15.53
CA GLN A 27 1.19 -2.70 15.09
C GLN A 27 1.17 -3.88 14.11
N MET A 28 2.31 -4.22 13.52
CA MET A 28 2.44 -5.33 12.58
C MET A 28 2.44 -6.66 13.33
N LYS A 29 1.43 -7.49 13.06
CA LYS A 29 1.34 -8.83 13.65
C LYS A 29 2.32 -9.78 12.97
N LYS A 30 3.07 -10.54 13.76
CA LYS A 30 3.95 -11.61 13.27
C LYS A 30 3.19 -12.69 12.47
N ASP A 31 1.91 -12.87 12.77
CA ASP A 31 1.04 -13.87 12.16
C ASP A 31 0.53 -13.47 10.76
N HIS A 32 0.85 -12.26 10.30
CA HIS A 32 0.52 -11.78 8.96
C HIS A 32 1.82 -11.49 8.19
N PRO A 33 2.50 -12.53 7.69
CA PRO A 33 3.75 -12.36 6.97
C PRO A 33 3.54 -11.68 5.62
N ILE A 34 4.51 -10.85 5.23
CA ILE A 34 4.63 -10.34 3.86
C ILE A 34 5.77 -11.05 3.13
N GLY A 35 5.64 -11.16 1.81
CA GLY A 35 6.66 -11.76 0.95
C GLY A 35 7.73 -10.75 0.57
N LEU A 36 7.51 -10.05 -0.54
CA LEU A 36 8.46 -9.07 -1.10
C LEU A 36 7.90 -7.63 -1.13
N GLN A 37 6.75 -7.40 -0.48
CA GLN A 37 6.21 -6.05 -0.30
C GLN A 37 7.17 -5.17 0.53
N SER A 38 6.95 -3.85 0.50
CA SER A 38 7.74 -2.93 1.33
C SER A 38 7.45 -3.18 2.81
N ASP A 39 6.27 -2.75 3.28
CA ASP A 39 5.97 -2.72 4.71
C ASP A 39 4.68 -3.47 5.03
N THR A 40 3.58 -3.26 4.29
CA THR A 40 2.28 -3.88 4.60
C THR A 40 1.84 -4.88 3.52
N ALA A 41 0.90 -5.78 3.88
CA ALA A 41 0.34 -6.76 2.96
C ALA A 41 -0.62 -6.12 1.94
N ILE A 42 -1.32 -5.07 2.35
CA ILE A 42 -2.31 -4.34 1.56
C ILE A 42 -2.00 -2.84 1.71
N HIS A 43 -2.02 -2.13 0.60
CA HIS A 43 -2.06 -0.68 0.54
C HIS A 43 -3.40 -0.24 -0.07
N LEU A 44 -4.02 0.74 0.57
CA LEU A 44 -5.29 1.33 0.15
C LEU A 44 -5.13 2.84 -0.01
N VAL A 45 -5.87 3.40 -0.96
CA VAL A 45 -5.99 4.85 -1.18
C VAL A 45 -7.39 5.18 -1.68
N SER A 46 -7.91 6.37 -1.38
CA SER A 46 -9.14 6.85 -2.02
C SER A 46 -8.86 7.65 -3.29
N GLN A 47 -9.79 7.60 -4.24
CA GLN A 47 -9.72 8.43 -5.46
C GLN A 47 -9.74 9.93 -5.11
N ALA A 48 -10.54 10.30 -4.10
CA ALA A 48 -10.62 11.68 -3.63
C ALA A 48 -9.30 12.20 -3.05
N SER A 49 -8.49 11.37 -2.37
CA SER A 49 -7.13 11.74 -1.94
C SER A 49 -6.20 12.04 -3.11
N ILE A 50 -6.30 11.27 -4.20
CA ILE A 50 -5.49 11.47 -5.41
C ILE A 50 -5.93 12.76 -6.12
N ASP A 51 -7.23 13.00 -6.20
CA ASP A 51 -7.80 14.20 -6.82
C ASP A 51 -7.45 15.46 -6.04
N ASP A 52 -7.50 15.41 -4.69
CA ASP A 52 -7.06 16.50 -3.83
C ASP A 52 -5.58 16.82 -4.03
N LEU A 53 -4.71 15.80 -4.12
CA LEU A 53 -3.30 16.04 -4.45
C LEU A 53 -3.17 16.68 -5.83
N ASN A 54 -3.85 16.13 -6.84
CA ASN A 54 -3.82 16.65 -8.19
C ASN A 54 -4.32 18.09 -8.27
N SER A 55 -5.28 18.51 -7.45
CA SER A 55 -5.74 19.91 -7.41
C SER A 55 -4.64 20.91 -7.03
N ARG A 56 -3.59 20.43 -6.35
CA ARG A 56 -2.43 21.20 -5.89
C ARG A 56 -1.20 21.08 -6.80
N LEU A 57 -1.28 20.26 -7.84
CA LEU A 57 -0.21 20.04 -8.81
C LEU A 57 -0.52 20.79 -10.11
N ASP A 58 0.54 21.25 -10.78
CA ASP A 58 0.43 21.79 -12.14
C ASP A 58 -0.07 20.71 -13.11
N GLU A 59 -0.68 21.13 -14.23
CA GLU A 59 -1.26 20.22 -15.23
C GLU A 59 -0.24 19.22 -15.79
N ASP A 60 1.01 19.62 -15.99
CA ASP A 60 2.06 18.73 -16.50
C ASP A 60 2.57 17.72 -15.44
N ASN A 61 2.20 17.91 -14.16
CA ASN A 61 2.67 17.13 -13.02
C ASN A 61 1.58 16.26 -12.38
N LYS A 62 0.37 16.21 -12.95
CA LYS A 62 -0.71 15.36 -12.42
C LYS A 62 -0.26 13.91 -12.36
N VAL A 63 -0.67 13.23 -11.29
CA VAL A 63 -0.35 11.83 -11.04
C VAL A 63 -1.60 10.97 -11.16
N SER A 64 -1.37 9.68 -11.41
CA SER A 64 -2.42 8.67 -11.47
C SER A 64 -2.33 7.73 -10.27
N VAL A 65 -3.37 6.91 -10.09
CA VAL A 65 -3.37 5.80 -9.12
C VAL A 65 -2.14 4.88 -9.23
N LEU A 66 -1.59 4.71 -10.45
CA LEU A 66 -0.42 3.85 -10.68
C LEU A 66 0.84 4.36 -9.99
N ASN A 67 0.95 5.68 -9.75
CA ASN A 67 2.08 6.27 -9.05
C ASN A 67 2.13 5.83 -7.57
N PHE A 68 0.97 5.53 -6.97
CA PHE A 68 0.84 5.11 -5.57
C PHE A 68 0.90 3.59 -5.37
N ARG A 69 0.61 2.82 -6.43
CA ARG A 69 0.62 1.35 -6.43
C ARG A 69 -0.28 0.72 -5.33
N PRO A 70 -1.54 1.19 -5.15
CA PRO A 70 -2.43 0.59 -4.18
C PRO A 70 -2.85 -0.81 -4.64
N ASN A 71 -3.25 -1.63 -3.68
CA ASN A 71 -3.95 -2.88 -3.95
C ASN A 71 -5.46 -2.65 -4.06
N ILE A 72 -5.99 -1.65 -3.34
CA ILE A 72 -7.41 -1.31 -3.27
C ILE A 72 -7.54 0.20 -3.50
N LEU A 73 -8.34 0.59 -4.49
CA LEU A 73 -8.78 1.97 -4.69
C LEU A 73 -10.22 2.07 -4.21
N VAL A 74 -10.52 3.08 -3.40
CA VAL A 74 -11.89 3.35 -2.92
C VAL A 74 -12.42 4.64 -3.55
N GLU A 75 -13.59 4.56 -4.13
CA GLU A 75 -14.32 5.70 -4.70
C GLU A 75 -15.46 6.11 -3.76
N GLU A 76 -16.20 7.17 -4.09
CA GLU A 76 -17.39 7.61 -3.35
C GLU A 76 -17.15 7.92 -1.85
N CYS A 77 -15.98 8.46 -1.52
CA CYS A 77 -15.63 8.96 -0.18
C CYS A 77 -14.92 10.33 -0.26
N GLY A 78 -14.73 10.97 0.89
CA GLY A 78 -13.97 12.21 1.02
C GLY A 78 -12.46 11.98 0.92
N ALA A 79 -11.72 13.04 0.59
CA ALA A 79 -10.26 13.01 0.59
C ALA A 79 -9.75 12.67 1.99
N PHE A 80 -8.83 11.70 2.07
CA PHE A 80 -8.20 11.17 3.27
C PHE A 80 -9.15 10.45 4.26
N ASP A 81 -10.39 10.16 3.87
CA ASP A 81 -11.32 9.39 4.72
C ASP A 81 -10.72 8.04 5.14
N GLU A 82 -9.88 7.44 4.28
CA GLU A 82 -9.21 6.18 4.52
C GLU A 82 -8.35 6.14 5.80
N ASP A 83 -7.81 7.30 6.22
CA ASP A 83 -6.96 7.39 7.42
C ASP A 83 -7.75 7.12 8.71
N SER A 84 -9.07 7.32 8.66
CA SER A 84 -9.97 7.14 9.81
C SER A 84 -10.52 5.72 9.93
N TRP A 85 -10.46 4.92 8.85
CA TRP A 85 -11.09 3.61 8.80
C TRP A 85 -10.32 2.58 9.62
N LYS A 86 -10.95 2.12 10.71
CA LYS A 86 -10.38 1.05 11.56
C LYS A 86 -10.68 -0.35 11.02
N TYR A 87 -11.77 -0.49 10.27
CA TYR A 87 -12.26 -1.77 9.75
C TYR A 87 -12.86 -1.56 8.37
N MET A 88 -12.65 -2.54 7.50
CA MET A 88 -13.31 -2.66 6.21
C MET A 88 -13.85 -4.07 6.06
N LYS A 89 -15.00 -4.18 5.40
CA LYS A 89 -15.65 -5.46 5.12
C LYS A 89 -16.13 -5.47 3.68
N PHE A 90 -15.77 -6.53 2.97
CA PHE A 90 -16.36 -6.86 1.68
C PHE A 90 -17.54 -7.81 1.93
N GLU A 91 -18.63 -7.68 1.18
CA GLU A 91 -19.69 -8.68 1.23
C GLU A 91 -19.17 -10.01 0.65
N ASN A 92 -19.63 -11.12 1.23
CA ASN A 92 -19.27 -12.48 0.83
C ASN A 92 -20.24 -13.03 -0.22
#